data_AF-A0A933B213-F1
#
_entry.id   AF-A0A933B213-F1
#
_cell.length_a   1.000
_cell.length_b   1.000
_cell.length_c   1.000
_cell.angle_alpha   90.00
_cell.angle_beta   90.00
_cell.angle_gamma   90.00
#
_symmetry.space_group_name_H-M   'P 1'
#
loop_
_entity.id
_entity.type
_entity.pdbx_description
1 polymer ?
#
loop_
_entity_poly.entity_id
_entity_poly.type
_entity_poly.pdbx_seq_one_letter_code
_entity_poly.pdbx_strand_id
1 'polypeptide(L)' 'MSRVEVGTNEPLEKALRRFKKKIEREGILKALKARKHYEKPSEVKRRKARTSRSRKRYL' A
#
# COMPACT_ATOMS: atom_id res chain seq x y z
N MET A 1 -11.13 -4.04 -1.79
CA MET A 1 -10.81 -5.43 -1.38
C MET A 1 -10.12 -6.10 -2.54
N SER A 2 -8.83 -6.37 -2.41
CA SER A 2 -8.04 -7.02 -3.45
C SER A 2 -8.44 -8.49 -3.59
N ARG A 3 -9.01 -8.88 -4.74
CA ARG A 3 -9.22 -10.30 -5.14
C ARG A 3 -8.26 -10.65 -6.29
N VAL A 4 -7.66 -11.84 -6.25
CA VAL A 4 -6.85 -12.40 -7.35
C VAL A 4 -7.39 -13.78 -7.66
N GLU A 5 -7.73 -14.03 -8.91
CA GLU A 5 -8.14 -15.34 -9.39
C GLU A 5 -6.92 -16.13 -9.85
N VAL A 6 -6.86 -17.40 -9.44
CA VAL A 6 -5.77 -18.32 -9.76
C VAL A 6 -6.09 -19.00 -11.09
N GLY A 7 -5.16 -18.97 -12.03
CA GLY A 7 -5.32 -19.67 -13.31
C GLY A 7 -5.13 -21.18 -13.16
N THR A 8 -5.77 -21.96 -14.04
CA THR A 8 -5.82 -23.43 -14.00
C THR A 8 -4.45 -24.13 -13.99
N ASN A 9 -3.41 -23.48 -14.55
CA ASN A 9 -2.03 -23.97 -14.60
C ASN A 9 -1.03 -23.00 -13.93
N GLU A 10 -1.47 -22.19 -12.96
CA GLU A 10 -0.58 -21.27 -12.26
C GLU A 10 -0.03 -21.87 -10.95
N PRO A 11 1.30 -21.87 -10.75
CA PRO A 11 1.88 -22.21 -9.45
C PRO A 11 1.37 -21.27 -8.36
N LEU A 12 0.96 -21.82 -7.22
CA LEU A 12 0.38 -21.07 -6.09
C LEU A 12 1.23 -19.86 -5.67
N GLU A 13 2.56 -20.01 -5.65
CA GLU A 13 3.49 -18.92 -5.31
C GLU A 13 3.35 -17.70 -6.23
N LYS A 14 3.09 -17.93 -7.52
CA LYS A 14 2.94 -16.85 -8.50
C LYS A 14 1.66 -16.06 -8.25
N ALA A 15 0.56 -16.76 -7.92
CA ALA A 15 -0.69 -16.15 -7.51
C ALA A 15 -0.52 -15.32 -6.22
N LEU A 16 0.17 -15.87 -5.21
CA LEU A 16 0.47 -15.16 -3.95
C LEU A 16 1.32 -13.90 -4.17
N ARG A 17 2.31 -13.96 -5.08
CA ARG A 17 3.13 -12.80 -5.42
C ARG A 17 2.32 -11.68 -6.06
N ARG A 18 1.39 -12.03 -6.96
CA ARG A 18 0.47 -11.03 -7.57
C ARG A 18 -0.47 -10.44 -6.53
N PHE A 19 -0.99 -11.26 -5.63
CA PHE A 19 -1.85 -10.82 -4.53
C PHE A 19 -1.12 -9.85 -3.60
N LYS A 20 0.09 -10.19 -3.17
CA LYS A 20 0.93 -9.30 -2.36
C LYS A 20 1.18 -7.95 -3.06
N LYS A 21 1.53 -7.97 -4.35
CA LYS A 21 1.74 -6.76 -5.14
C LYS A 21 0.44 -5.94 -5.28
N LYS A 22 -0.72 -6.58 -5.39
CA LYS A 22 -2.03 -5.91 -5.43
C LYS A 22 -2.35 -5.22 -4.11
N ILE A 23 -2.12 -5.88 -2.96
CA ILE A 23 -2.27 -5.29 -1.62
C ILE A 23 -1.34 -4.08 -1.43
N GLU A 24 -0.08 -4.20 -1.85
CA GLU A 24 0.90 -3.11 -1.75
C GLU A 24 0.49 -1.90 -2.60
N ARG A 25 0.01 -2.12 -3.83
CA ARG A 25 -0.51 -1.07 -4.71
C ARG A 25 -1.75 -0.39 -4.16
N GLU A 26 -2.70 -1.16 -3.62
CA GLU A 26 -3.89 -0.62 -2.97
C GLU A 26 -3.54 0.15 -1.66
N GLY A 27 -2.33 -0.04 -1.13
CA GLY A 27 -1.85 0.72 0.03
C GLY A 27 -2.58 0.39 1.33
N ILE A 28 -3.29 -0.74 1.38
CA ILE A 28 -4.12 -1.16 2.52
C ILE A 28 -3.30 -1.17 3.82
N LEU A 29 -2.13 -1.78 3.79
CA LEU A 29 -1.24 -1.86 4.96
C LEU A 29 -0.76 -0.48 5.43
N LYS A 30 -0.54 0.45 4.48
CA LYS A 30 -0.14 1.83 4.79
C LYS A 30 -1.29 2.61 5.42
N ALA A 31 -2.52 2.40 4.94
CA ALA A 31 -3.72 3.00 5.50
C ALA A 31 -3.99 2.49 6.92
N LEU A 32 -3.87 1.18 7.15
CA LEU A 32 -4.01 0.57 8.48
C LEU A 32 -3.00 1.15 9.47
N LYS A 33 -1.71 1.22 9.10
CA LYS A 33 -0.68 1.82 9.96
C LYS A 33 -0.98 3.29 10.29
N ALA A 34 -1.45 4.07 9.31
CA ALA A 34 -1.79 5.47 9.50
C ALA A 34 -3.06 5.70 10.33
N ARG A 35 -3.95 4.70 10.42
CA ARG A 35 -5.20 4.75 11.19
C ARG A 35 -5.09 4.09 12.57
N LYS A 36 -3.97 3.42 12.88
CA LYS A 36 -3.76 2.70 14.15
C LYS A 36 -3.89 3.63 15.37
N HIS A 37 -3.54 4.89 15.23
CA HIS A 37 -3.66 5.91 16.27
C HIS A 37 -4.21 7.19 15.67
N TYR A 38 -4.84 8.01 16.50
CA TYR A 38 -5.26 9.35 16.10
C TYR A 38 -4.03 10.22 15.81
N GLU A 39 -4.06 10.89 14.66
CA GLU A 39 -3.06 11.86 14.24
C GLU A 39 -3.77 13.20 14.06
N LYS A 40 -3.28 14.26 14.71
CA LYS A 40 -3.87 15.61 14.58
C LYS A 40 -3.91 16.03 13.10
N PRO A 41 -4.90 16.82 12.65
CA PRO A 41 -5.01 17.22 11.24
C PRO A 41 -3.75 17.90 10.68
N SER A 42 -3.04 18.67 11.50
CA SER A 42 -1.76 19.31 11.16
C SER A 42 -0.65 18.29 10.88
N GLU A 43 -0.56 17.25 11.72
CA GLU A 43 0.40 16.15 11.59
C GLU A 43 0.14 15.32 10.32
N VAL A 44 -1.14 15.04 10.02
CA VAL A 44 -1.54 14.38 8.77
C VAL A 44 -1.08 15.17 7.55
N LYS A 45 -1.29 16.51 7.53
CA LYS A 45 -0.82 17.39 6.46
C LYS A 45 0.70 17.35 6.33
N ARG A 46 1.42 17.43 7.45
CA ARG A 46 2.89 17.37 7.51
C ARG A 46 3.45 16.06 6.96
N ARG A 47 2.88 14.92 7.36
CA ARG A 47 3.27 13.59 6.87
C ARG A 47 3.04 13.41 5.37
N LYS A 48 1.89 13.89 4.85
CA LYS A 48 1.59 13.87 3.41
C LYS A 48 2.62 14.70 2.61
N ALA A 49 2.94 15.91 3.06
CA ALA A 49 3.92 16.78 2.41
C ALA A 49 5.32 16.14 2.38
N ARG A 50 5.79 15.58 3.52
CA ARG A 50 7.08 14.86 3.58
C ARG A 50 7.13 13.68 2.61
N THR A 51 6.07 12.87 2.56
CA THR A 51 5.99 11.72 1.65
C THR A 51 6.07 12.15 0.18
N SER A 52 5.38 13.24 -0.17
CA SER A 52 5.42 13.78 -1.54
C SER A 52 6.78 14.34 -1.91
N ARG A 53 7.43 15.09 -1.02
CA ARG A 53 8.77 15.66 -1.26
C ARG A 53 9.82 14.55 -1.42
N SER A 54 9.76 13.53 -0.56
CA SER A 54 10.66 12.38 -0.67
C SER A 54 10.51 11.68 -2.01
N ARG A 55 9.28 11.40 -2.48
CA ARG A 55 9.05 10.78 -3.81
C ARG A 55 9.58 11.62 -4.97
N LYS A 56 9.41 12.94 -4.92
CA LYS A 56 9.93 13.86 -5.96
C LYS A 56 11.45 13.93 -6.00
N ARG A 57 12.15 13.60 -4.90
CA ARG A 57 13.63 13.63 -4.84
C ARG A 57 14.29 12.43 -5.53
N TYR A 58 13.55 11.34 -5.70
CA TYR A 58 14.05 10.08 -6.27
C TYR A 58 13.52 9.81 -7.69
N LEU A 59 12.74 10.74 -8.25
CA LEU A 59 12.34 10.81 -9.65
C LEU A 59 13.20 11.86 -10.33
#